data_AF-A0A3N2M4Q9-F1
#
_entry.id   AF-A0A3N2M4Q9-F1
#
_cell.length_a   1.000
_cell.length_b   1.000
_cell.length_c   1.000
_cell.angle_alpha   90.00
_cell.angle_beta   90.00
_cell.angle_gamma   90.00
#
_symmetry.space_group_name_H-M   'P 1'
#
loop_
_entity.id
_entity.type
_entity.pdbx_description
1 polymer ?
#
loop_
_entity_poly.entity_id
_entity_poly.type
_entity_poly.pdbx_seq_one_letter_code
_entity_poly.pdbx_strand_id
1 'polypeptide(L)'
;MELNQLKKALAAEAKAKGICSEWYDFILKATSKERLITLFIKGQDFCEENNYPSPELRAEFADIRARFGVYCADDKVAAKSLRSVIAFDRATGKAEYSNFDAATVSARGESEITITAKDNAFVVVSISGGAKVEVIASDNARVSVILHGGECRTQASEQATIKTTDKRK
;
A
#
# COMPACT_ATOMS: atom_id res chain seq x y z
N MET A 1 -18.82 -1.67 13.36
CA MET A 1 -18.52 -1.83 14.80
C MET A 1 -18.25 -0.49 15.47
N GLU A 2 -18.53 -0.37 16.78
CA GLU A 2 -18.08 0.79 17.58
C GLU A 2 -16.55 0.81 17.71
N LEU A 3 -15.94 2.00 17.77
CA LEU A 3 -14.47 2.16 17.78
C LEU A 3 -13.77 1.34 18.88
N ASN A 4 -14.34 1.33 20.10
CA ASN A 4 -13.76 0.61 21.23
C ASN A 4 -13.77 -0.91 21.03
N GLN A 5 -14.79 -1.44 20.34
CA GLN A 5 -14.86 -2.86 19.99
C GLN A 5 -13.86 -3.17 18.87
N LEU A 6 -13.81 -2.32 17.85
CA LEU A 6 -12.90 -2.47 16.71
C LEU A 6 -11.43 -2.50 17.16
N LYS A 7 -10.99 -1.56 17.99
CA LYS A 7 -9.59 -1.54 18.46
C LYS A 7 -9.24 -2.76 19.32
N LYS A 8 -10.18 -3.28 20.11
CA LYS A 8 -9.96 -4.49 20.92
C LYS A 8 -9.84 -5.73 20.03
N ALA A 9 -10.67 -5.85 19.01
CA ALA A 9 -10.59 -6.94 18.03
C ALA A 9 -9.27 -6.88 17.25
N LEU A 10 -8.91 -5.71 16.73
CA LEU A 10 -7.63 -5.47 16.04
C LEU A 10 -6.43 -5.78 16.92
N ALA A 11 -6.45 -5.37 18.19
CA ALA A 11 -5.36 -5.63 19.13
C ALA A 11 -5.27 -7.12 19.49
N ALA A 12 -6.40 -7.80 19.67
CA ALA A 12 -6.44 -9.23 19.95
C ALA A 12 -5.88 -10.05 18.79
N GLU A 13 -6.28 -9.75 17.55
CA GLU A 13 -5.73 -10.41 16.36
C GLU A 13 -4.23 -10.14 16.22
N ALA A 14 -3.81 -8.88 16.39
CA ALA A 14 -2.39 -8.51 16.32
C ALA A 14 -1.55 -9.24 17.40
N LYS A 15 -2.07 -9.36 18.61
CA LYS A 15 -1.42 -10.09 19.71
C LYS A 15 -1.29 -11.58 19.41
N ALA A 16 -2.32 -12.20 18.84
CA ALA A 16 -2.27 -13.60 18.41
C ALA A 16 -1.19 -13.83 17.33
N LYS A 17 -0.93 -12.81 16.50
CA LYS A 17 0.10 -12.78 15.46
C LYS A 17 1.48 -12.30 15.94
N GLY A 18 1.67 -12.14 17.26
CA GLY A 18 2.99 -11.84 17.83
C GLY A 18 3.43 -10.38 17.74
N ILE A 19 2.51 -9.42 17.63
CA ILE A 19 2.86 -8.00 17.67
C ILE A 19 3.56 -7.64 19.01
N CYS A 20 4.52 -6.73 18.96
CA CYS A 20 5.19 -6.25 20.18
C CYS A 20 4.27 -5.39 21.05
N SER A 21 4.64 -5.22 22.33
CA SER A 21 3.85 -4.49 23.33
C SER A 21 3.61 -3.02 22.98
N GLU A 22 4.60 -2.34 22.38
CA GLU A 22 4.48 -0.94 21.99
C GLU A 22 3.38 -0.73 20.93
N TRP A 23 3.42 -1.53 19.87
CA TRP A 23 2.43 -1.45 18.80
C TRP A 23 1.04 -1.95 19.23
N TYR A 24 0.98 -2.96 20.09
CA TYR A 24 -0.25 -3.38 20.76
C TYR A 24 -0.90 -2.21 21.51
N ASP A 25 -0.11 -1.48 22.29
CA ASP A 25 -0.53 -0.30 23.04
C ASP A 25 -1.02 0.82 22.13
N PHE A 26 -0.35 1.06 20.99
CA PHE A 26 -0.79 2.07 20.02
C PHE A 26 -2.18 1.77 19.46
N ILE A 27 -2.50 0.50 19.19
CA ILE A 27 -3.84 0.10 18.73
C ILE A 27 -4.87 0.37 19.83
N LEU A 28 -4.60 -0.05 21.08
CA LEU A 28 -5.54 0.15 22.20
C LEU A 28 -5.74 1.62 22.58
N LYS A 29 -4.72 2.46 22.40
CA LYS A 29 -4.78 3.90 22.69
C LYS A 29 -5.31 4.72 21.52
N ALA A 30 -5.60 4.10 20.36
CA ALA A 30 -6.16 4.81 19.22
C ALA A 30 -7.50 5.48 19.56
N THR A 31 -7.62 6.76 19.24
CA THR A 31 -8.78 7.61 19.53
C THR A 31 -9.73 7.74 18.34
N SER A 32 -9.35 7.24 17.16
CA SER A 32 -10.20 7.27 15.96
C SER A 32 -9.84 6.16 14.96
N LYS A 33 -10.71 5.93 13.97
CA LYS A 33 -10.44 5.01 12.86
C LYS A 33 -9.28 5.50 11.99
N GLU A 34 -9.15 6.81 11.81
CA GLU A 34 -8.03 7.45 11.10
C GLU A 34 -6.69 7.14 11.77
N ARG A 35 -6.65 7.11 13.11
CA ARG A 35 -5.44 6.72 13.84
C ARG A 35 -5.09 5.26 13.59
N LEU A 36 -6.09 4.37 13.60
CA LEU A 36 -5.90 2.94 13.33
C LEU A 36 -5.36 2.67 11.92
N ILE A 37 -5.94 3.30 10.89
CA ILE A 37 -5.45 3.12 9.51
C ILE A 37 -4.06 3.75 9.31
N THR A 38 -3.75 4.84 10.01
CA THR A 38 -2.39 5.42 10.01
C THR A 38 -1.37 4.44 10.62
N LEU A 39 -1.74 3.70 11.68
CA LEU A 39 -0.89 2.66 12.25
C LEU A 39 -0.69 1.52 11.26
N PHE A 40 -1.76 1.09 10.56
CA PHE A 40 -1.67 0.10 9.50
C PHE A 40 -0.65 0.52 8.42
N ILE A 41 -0.73 1.76 7.92
CA ILE A 41 0.20 2.28 6.90
C ILE A 41 1.65 2.30 7.39
N LYS A 42 1.88 2.61 8.67
CA LYS A 42 3.22 2.63 9.25
C LYS A 42 3.79 1.25 9.55
N GLY A 43 2.93 0.27 9.84
CA GLY A 43 3.31 -1.08 10.24
C GLY A 43 3.19 -2.10 9.12
N GLN A 44 3.45 -1.71 7.86
CA GLN A 44 3.22 -2.58 6.70
C GLN A 44 3.99 -3.89 6.77
N ASP A 45 5.23 -3.89 7.26
CA ASP A 45 6.06 -5.09 7.40
C ASP A 45 5.33 -6.17 8.22
N PHE A 46 4.86 -5.81 9.42
CA PHE A 46 4.07 -6.70 10.26
C PHE A 46 2.75 -7.12 9.60
N CYS A 47 2.07 -6.18 8.96
CA CYS A 47 0.78 -6.42 8.31
C CYS A 47 0.91 -7.42 7.14
N GLU A 48 2.01 -7.35 6.39
CA GLU A 48 2.30 -8.22 5.26
C GLU A 48 2.65 -9.63 5.73
N GLU A 49 3.64 -9.74 6.61
CA GLU A 49 4.16 -11.03 7.10
C GLU A 49 3.07 -11.86 7.78
N ASN A 50 2.13 -11.20 8.45
CA ASN A 50 1.11 -11.87 9.25
C ASN A 50 -0.30 -11.81 8.62
N ASN A 51 -0.44 -11.33 7.38
CA ASN A 51 -1.74 -11.15 6.71
C ASN A 51 -2.77 -10.43 7.62
N TYR A 52 -2.37 -9.31 8.21
CA TYR A 52 -3.15 -8.52 9.17
C TYR A 52 -3.62 -7.21 8.54
N PRO A 53 -4.83 -6.70 8.89
CA PRO A 53 -5.91 -7.33 9.68
C PRO A 53 -6.63 -8.45 8.91
N SER A 54 -7.60 -9.14 9.51
CA SER A 54 -8.49 -10.05 8.79
C SER A 54 -9.46 -9.30 7.84
N PRO A 55 -10.03 -9.96 6.81
CA PRO A 55 -10.99 -9.33 5.89
C PRO A 55 -12.17 -8.65 6.58
N GLU A 56 -12.69 -9.24 7.65
CA GLU A 56 -13.82 -8.71 8.42
C GLU A 56 -13.45 -7.39 9.09
N LEU A 57 -12.24 -7.31 9.68
CA LEU A 57 -11.76 -6.09 10.31
C LEU A 57 -11.34 -5.02 9.28
N ARG A 58 -10.86 -5.42 8.09
CA ARG A 58 -10.58 -4.49 6.98
C ARG A 58 -11.87 -3.82 6.47
N ALA A 59 -12.99 -4.56 6.43
CA ALA A 59 -14.27 -4.05 5.95
C ALA A 59 -14.79 -2.86 6.76
N GLU A 60 -14.45 -2.80 8.05
CA GLU A 60 -14.80 -1.69 8.95
C GLU A 60 -14.17 -0.33 8.58
N PHE A 61 -13.24 -0.31 7.63
CA PHE A 61 -12.57 0.91 7.13
C PHE A 61 -13.02 1.31 5.72
N ALA A 62 -14.06 0.67 5.15
CA ALA A 62 -14.49 0.90 3.77
C ALA A 62 -14.83 2.35 3.43
N ASP A 63 -15.37 3.07 4.40
CA ASP A 63 -15.75 4.48 4.29
C ASP A 63 -14.56 5.45 4.24
N ILE A 64 -13.39 5.06 4.77
CA ILE A 64 -12.23 5.96 4.89
C ILE A 64 -10.97 5.49 4.17
N ARG A 65 -10.80 4.19 3.90
CA ARG A 65 -9.51 3.61 3.48
C ARG A 65 -8.91 4.21 2.22
N ALA A 66 -9.75 4.51 1.23
CA ALA A 66 -9.32 5.11 -0.03
C ALA A 66 -8.69 6.50 0.16
N ARG A 67 -9.17 7.29 1.12
CA ARG A 67 -8.60 8.63 1.44
C ARG A 67 -7.18 8.54 1.99
N PHE A 68 -6.85 7.39 2.59
CA PHE A 68 -5.52 7.11 3.15
C PHE A 68 -4.65 6.29 2.18
N GLY A 69 -5.11 6.09 0.93
CA GLY A 69 -4.38 5.35 -0.09
C GLY A 69 -4.37 3.83 0.12
N VAL A 70 -5.30 3.29 0.91
CA VAL A 70 -5.39 1.84 1.16
C VAL A 70 -6.53 1.25 0.34
N TYR A 71 -6.21 0.27 -0.49
CA TYR A 71 -7.13 -0.40 -1.42
C TYR A 71 -6.99 -1.92 -1.29
N CYS A 72 -8.10 -2.62 -1.08
CA CYS A 72 -8.11 -4.07 -0.83
C CYS A 72 -9.32 -4.75 -1.47
N ALA A 73 -9.40 -6.09 -1.35
CA ALA A 73 -10.44 -6.90 -1.97
C ALA A 73 -10.61 -6.56 -3.47
N ASP A 74 -11.78 -6.07 -3.90
CA ASP A 74 -12.07 -5.70 -5.29
C ASP A 74 -12.10 -4.17 -5.51
N ASP A 75 -11.44 -3.40 -4.64
CA ASP A 75 -11.39 -1.94 -4.76
C ASP A 75 -10.83 -1.48 -6.11
N LYS A 76 -11.42 -0.40 -6.63
CA LYS A 76 -10.90 0.32 -7.80
C LYS A 76 -9.95 1.42 -7.36
N VAL A 77 -8.66 1.23 -7.62
CA VAL A 77 -7.61 2.21 -7.34
C VAL A 77 -7.75 3.38 -8.31
N ALA A 78 -7.95 4.57 -7.76
CA ALA A 78 -8.00 5.84 -8.48
C ALA A 78 -7.23 6.90 -7.69
N ALA A 79 -5.93 6.63 -7.47
CA ALA A 79 -5.06 7.46 -6.66
C ALA A 79 -4.40 8.56 -7.51
N LYS A 80 -4.38 9.80 -7.00
CA LYS A 80 -3.69 10.94 -7.62
C LYS A 80 -2.88 11.67 -6.57
N SER A 81 -1.57 11.79 -6.80
CA SER A 81 -0.63 12.51 -5.92
C SER A 81 -0.70 12.09 -4.43
N LEU A 82 -1.08 10.84 -4.15
CA LEU A 82 -1.11 10.29 -2.78
C LEU A 82 0.28 9.85 -2.35
N ARG A 83 0.77 10.34 -1.22
CA ARG A 83 2.13 10.01 -0.73
C ARG A 83 2.35 8.51 -0.48
N SER A 84 1.30 7.77 -0.19
CA SER A 84 1.37 6.32 0.04
C SER A 84 0.15 5.66 -0.59
N VAL A 85 0.38 4.63 -1.39
CA VAL A 85 -0.67 3.74 -1.92
C VAL A 85 -0.33 2.31 -1.57
N ILE A 86 -1.27 1.58 -0.98
CA ILE A 86 -1.14 0.17 -0.62
C ILE A 86 -2.31 -0.56 -1.29
N ALA A 87 -2.02 -1.32 -2.32
CA ALA A 87 -2.97 -2.17 -3.05
C ALA A 87 -2.68 -3.64 -2.72
N PHE A 88 -3.71 -4.37 -2.28
CA PHE A 88 -3.56 -5.78 -1.91
C PHE A 88 -4.83 -6.59 -2.15
N ASP A 89 -4.75 -7.89 -1.87
CA ASP A 89 -5.76 -8.89 -2.24
C ASP A 89 -5.97 -8.91 -3.77
N ARG A 90 -7.08 -8.38 -4.31
CA ARG A 90 -7.38 -8.33 -5.75
C ARG A 90 -7.65 -6.91 -6.24
N ALA A 91 -7.15 -5.89 -5.52
CA ALA A 91 -7.39 -4.50 -5.87
C ALA A 91 -6.87 -4.19 -7.27
N THR A 92 -7.63 -3.42 -8.05
CA THR A 92 -7.28 -3.11 -9.45
C THR A 92 -7.38 -1.62 -9.75
N GLY A 93 -6.49 -1.05 -10.56
CA GLY A 93 -6.68 0.32 -11.03
C GLY A 93 -5.40 1.09 -11.31
N LYS A 94 -5.43 2.41 -11.05
CA LYS A 94 -4.38 3.34 -11.46
C LYS A 94 -3.95 4.28 -10.33
N ALA A 95 -2.64 4.55 -10.29
CA ALA A 95 -2.04 5.60 -9.47
C ALA A 95 -1.28 6.58 -10.37
N GLU A 96 -1.57 7.87 -10.26
CA GLU A 96 -1.01 8.94 -11.09
C GLU A 96 -0.19 9.91 -10.22
N TYR A 97 1.04 10.19 -10.67
CA TYR A 97 1.99 11.08 -10.01
C TYR A 97 2.62 12.03 -11.04
N SER A 98 2.72 13.32 -10.70
CA SER A 98 3.25 14.34 -11.60
C SER A 98 3.95 15.47 -10.82
N ASN A 99 4.33 16.54 -11.50
CA ASN A 99 5.03 17.69 -10.94
C ASN A 99 6.27 17.29 -10.11
N PHE A 100 6.17 17.39 -8.78
CA PHE A 100 7.22 17.05 -7.82
C PHE A 100 6.71 16.04 -6.78
N ASP A 101 5.72 15.22 -7.14
CA ASP A 101 5.17 14.21 -6.26
C ASP A 101 6.26 13.24 -5.81
N ALA A 102 6.28 12.96 -4.51
CA ALA A 102 7.12 11.93 -3.91
C ALA A 102 6.23 10.91 -3.20
N ALA A 103 6.25 9.66 -3.67
CA ALA A 103 5.30 8.65 -3.21
C ALA A 103 5.90 7.24 -3.09
N THR A 104 5.27 6.43 -2.25
CA THR A 104 5.50 4.99 -2.16
C THR A 104 4.25 4.24 -2.59
N VAL A 105 4.40 3.24 -3.46
CA VAL A 105 3.32 2.35 -3.89
C VAL A 105 3.70 0.92 -3.54
N SER A 106 2.86 0.23 -2.78
CA SER A 106 3.00 -1.18 -2.46
C SER A 106 1.87 -1.96 -3.14
N ALA A 107 2.21 -2.96 -3.95
CA ALA A 107 1.28 -3.87 -4.61
C ALA A 107 1.57 -5.31 -4.17
N ARG A 108 0.58 -6.00 -3.62
CA ARG A 108 0.75 -7.36 -3.10
C ARG A 108 -0.49 -8.23 -3.29
N GLY A 109 -0.40 -9.52 -2.96
CA GLY A 109 -1.47 -10.48 -3.24
C GLY A 109 -1.59 -10.67 -4.75
N GLU A 110 -2.80 -10.62 -5.30
CA GLU A 110 -3.14 -10.71 -6.73
C GLU A 110 -3.62 -9.34 -7.28
N SER A 111 -3.14 -8.24 -6.70
CA SER A 111 -3.51 -6.89 -7.14
C SER A 111 -2.95 -6.58 -8.53
N GLU A 112 -3.72 -5.83 -9.33
CA GLU A 112 -3.29 -5.39 -10.67
C GLU A 112 -3.33 -3.86 -10.78
N ILE A 113 -2.17 -3.20 -10.83
CA ILE A 113 -2.08 -1.73 -10.77
C ILE A 113 -1.20 -1.15 -11.88
N THR A 114 -1.69 -0.09 -12.51
CA THR A 114 -0.88 0.75 -13.42
C THR A 114 -0.45 2.02 -12.68
N ILE A 115 0.85 2.32 -12.71
CA ILE A 115 1.47 3.46 -12.06
C ILE A 115 2.01 4.38 -13.16
N THR A 116 1.51 5.62 -13.20
CA THR A 116 2.01 6.64 -14.12
C THR A 116 2.78 7.69 -13.34
N ALA A 117 4.04 7.93 -13.70
CA ALA A 117 4.89 8.97 -13.14
C ALA A 117 5.37 9.93 -14.24
N LYS A 118 5.16 11.23 -14.05
CA LYS A 118 5.49 12.28 -15.04
C LYS A 118 6.25 13.45 -14.42
N ASP A 119 6.65 14.40 -15.25
CA ASP A 119 7.39 15.60 -14.88
C ASP A 119 8.65 15.28 -14.07
N ASN A 120 8.72 15.67 -12.79
CA ASN A 120 9.84 15.40 -11.89
C ASN A 120 9.42 14.49 -10.72
N ALA A 121 8.34 13.70 -10.89
CA ALA A 121 7.84 12.82 -9.84
C ALA A 121 8.89 11.74 -9.46
N PHE A 122 8.94 11.41 -8.18
CA PHE A 122 9.77 10.35 -7.62
C PHE A 122 8.90 9.29 -6.93
N VAL A 123 8.88 8.07 -7.48
CA VAL A 123 8.01 7.00 -6.98
C VAL A 123 8.83 5.77 -6.62
N VAL A 124 8.63 5.23 -5.42
CA VAL A 124 9.16 3.94 -5.02
C VAL A 124 8.04 2.91 -5.07
N VAL A 125 8.24 1.84 -5.83
CA VAL A 125 7.26 0.77 -6.03
C VAL A 125 7.79 -0.51 -5.40
N SER A 126 7.04 -1.10 -4.47
CA SER A 126 7.35 -2.40 -3.88
C SER A 126 6.29 -3.40 -4.32
N ILE A 127 6.73 -4.56 -4.81
CA ILE A 127 5.86 -5.59 -5.38
C ILE A 127 6.13 -6.91 -4.67
N SER A 128 5.09 -7.57 -4.17
CA SER A 128 5.17 -8.89 -3.53
C SER A 128 3.98 -9.78 -3.90
N GLY A 129 4.01 -11.05 -3.50
CA GLY A 129 2.97 -12.03 -3.84
C GLY A 129 2.92 -12.33 -5.35
N GLY A 130 1.69 -12.39 -5.91
CA GLY A 130 1.39 -12.56 -7.34
C GLY A 130 0.98 -11.27 -8.05
N ALA A 131 1.26 -10.10 -7.45
CA ALA A 131 0.78 -8.82 -7.96
C ALA A 131 1.35 -8.52 -9.36
N LYS A 132 0.53 -7.89 -10.21
CA LYS A 132 0.93 -7.46 -11.55
C LYS A 132 0.95 -5.94 -11.62
N VAL A 133 2.11 -5.39 -11.89
CA VAL A 133 2.31 -3.93 -11.92
C VAL A 133 2.81 -3.49 -13.27
N GLU A 134 2.16 -2.47 -13.83
CA GLU A 134 2.67 -1.73 -14.98
C GLU A 134 3.15 -0.35 -14.52
N VAL A 135 4.39 0.00 -14.84
CA VAL A 135 4.98 1.30 -14.53
C VAL A 135 5.25 2.04 -15.83
N ILE A 136 4.68 3.24 -15.96
CA ILE A 136 4.86 4.13 -17.10
C ILE A 136 5.49 5.42 -16.57
N ALA A 137 6.69 5.75 -17.03
CA ALA A 137 7.42 6.95 -16.64
C ALA A 137 7.76 7.82 -17.87
N SER A 138 7.54 9.13 -17.78
CA SER A 138 7.87 10.12 -18.82
C SER A 138 8.59 11.35 -18.25
N ASP A 139 8.99 12.28 -19.11
CA ASP A 139 9.67 13.53 -18.75
C ASP A 139 10.98 13.28 -17.99
N ASN A 140 11.12 13.81 -16.77
CA ASN A 140 12.26 13.60 -15.87
C ASN A 140 11.91 12.68 -14.70
N ALA A 141 10.80 11.93 -14.78
CA ALA A 141 10.31 11.14 -13.67
C ALA A 141 11.29 10.02 -13.30
N ARG A 142 11.34 9.70 -12.00
CA ARG A 142 12.26 8.72 -11.44
C ARG A 142 11.48 7.68 -10.66
N VAL A 143 11.54 6.43 -11.10
CA VAL A 143 10.85 5.32 -10.45
C VAL A 143 11.85 4.26 -9.99
N SER A 144 11.73 3.82 -8.74
CA SER A 144 12.50 2.70 -8.21
C SER A 144 11.56 1.54 -7.91
N VAL A 145 11.68 0.44 -8.64
CA VAL A 145 10.90 -0.78 -8.45
C VAL A 145 11.70 -1.79 -7.64
N ILE A 146 11.07 -2.38 -6.62
CA ILE A 146 11.63 -3.42 -5.76
C ILE A 146 10.72 -4.66 -5.89
N LEU A 147 11.24 -5.71 -6.50
CA LEU A 147 10.53 -6.97 -6.73
C LEU A 147 10.85 -7.97 -5.62
N HIS A 148 9.93 -8.15 -4.67
CA HIS A 148 9.94 -9.27 -3.73
C HIS A 148 9.13 -10.46 -4.25
N GLY A 149 8.25 -10.24 -5.22
CA GLY A 149 7.41 -11.22 -5.90
C GLY A 149 6.70 -10.57 -7.10
N GLY A 150 5.77 -11.30 -7.70
CA GLY A 150 4.91 -10.80 -8.78
C GLY A 150 5.63 -10.49 -10.09
N GLU A 151 4.94 -9.71 -10.91
CA GLU A 151 5.37 -9.28 -12.24
C GLU A 151 5.38 -7.77 -12.36
N CYS A 152 6.40 -7.22 -13.02
CA CYS A 152 6.46 -5.81 -13.35
C CYS A 152 6.76 -5.61 -14.84
N ARG A 153 5.94 -4.81 -15.51
CA ARG A 153 6.22 -4.27 -16.84
C ARG A 153 6.55 -2.79 -16.72
N THR A 154 7.59 -2.36 -17.40
CA THR A 154 8.09 -0.99 -17.29
C THR A 154 8.19 -0.35 -18.67
N GLN A 155 7.71 0.88 -18.79
CA GLN A 155 7.83 1.71 -19.98
C GLN A 155 8.40 3.07 -19.56
N ALA A 156 9.54 3.45 -20.12
CA ALA A 156 10.17 4.75 -19.87
C ALA A 156 10.31 5.50 -21.20
N SER A 157 9.99 6.79 -21.20
CA SER A 157 10.19 7.69 -22.33
C SER A 157 10.97 8.94 -21.90
N GLU A 158 11.53 9.65 -22.87
CA GLU A 158 12.25 10.92 -22.66
C GLU A 158 13.45 10.77 -21.72
N GLN A 159 13.53 11.54 -20.62
CA GLN A 159 14.61 11.49 -19.64
C GLN A 159 14.24 10.65 -18.40
N ALA A 160 13.08 9.97 -18.44
CA ALA A 160 12.59 9.22 -17.30
C ALA A 160 13.51 8.02 -17.02
N THR A 161 13.70 7.73 -15.73
CA THR A 161 14.51 6.60 -15.29
C THR A 161 13.68 5.64 -14.44
N ILE A 162 13.68 4.37 -14.82
CA ILE A 162 13.11 3.30 -14.02
C ILE A 162 14.24 2.35 -13.61
N LYS A 163 14.49 2.24 -12.31
CA LYS A 163 15.45 1.29 -11.74
C LYS A 163 14.70 0.13 -11.12
N THR A 164 14.94 -1.08 -11.62
CA THR A 164 14.37 -2.30 -11.03
C THR A 164 15.42 -3.04 -10.22
N THR A 165 15.07 -3.42 -8.99
CA THR A 165 15.88 -4.23 -8.09
C THR A 165 15.11 -5.51 -7.78
N ASP A 166 15.66 -6.65 -8.24
CA ASP A 166 15.08 -7.97 -7.94
C ASP A 166 15.60 -8.50 -6.60
N LYS A 167 14.67 -8.83 -5.72
CA LYS A 167 14.90 -9.40 -4.38
C LYS A 167 14.16 -10.73 -4.19
N ARG A 168 13.65 -11.33 -5.27
CA ARG A 168 13.15 -12.71 -5.25
C ARG A 168 14.35 -13.61 -4.96
N LYS A 169 14.29 -14.34 -3.83
CA LYS A 169 15.30 -15.33 -3.46
C LYS A 169 15.02 -16.66 -4.14
#